data_AF-A0A8J4DN77-F1
#
_entry.id   AF-A0A8J4DN77-F1
#
_cell.length_a   1.000
_cell.length_b   1.000
_cell.length_c   1.000
_cell.angle_alpha   90.00
_cell.angle_beta   90.00
_cell.angle_gamma   90.00
#
_symmetry.space_group_name_H-M   'P 1'
#
loop_
_entity.id
_entity.type
_entity.pdbx_description
1 polymer ?
#
loop_
_entity_poly.entity_id
_entity_poly.type
_entity_poly.pdbx_seq_one_letter_code
_entity_poly.pdbx_strand_id
1 'polypeptide(L)'
;MTLRRLAATAALLVGTLAGCGAPPTEPAAEPARQEIAGSPEPPSSAPASPTPSPSPAAASPTTAAAPPPPPPPAAQPPAATTKAAPKPTCDPNYSGACVPIASDVDCAGGGGNGPAYVRGPVKVIGSDIYDLDRDGDGMGCD
;
A
#
# COMPACT_ATOMS: atom_id res chain seq x y z
N MET A 1 67.36 40.61 5.83
CA MET A 1 68.48 39.85 5.25
C MET A 1 68.46 38.48 5.96
N THR A 2 68.16 37.34 5.36
CA THR A 2 68.60 36.84 4.05
C THR A 2 67.64 35.76 3.55
N LEU A 3 67.30 35.94 2.28
CA LEU A 3 66.61 35.07 1.34
C LEU A 3 67.26 33.67 1.24
N ARG A 4 66.48 32.59 1.14
CA ARG A 4 66.85 31.43 0.30
C ARG A 4 65.62 30.63 -0.12
N ARG A 5 65.22 30.90 -1.37
CA ARG A 5 64.36 30.06 -2.20
C ARG A 5 65.19 28.85 -2.68
N LEU A 6 64.62 27.65 -2.61
CA LEU A 6 64.97 26.48 -3.43
C LEU A 6 63.61 25.86 -3.80
N ALA A 7 63.10 26.14 -4.99
CA ALA A 7 63.40 25.44 -6.24
C ALA A 7 62.59 24.14 -6.35
N ALA A 8 61.74 24.15 -7.36
CA ALA A 8 60.78 23.12 -7.74
C ALA A 8 61.45 21.79 -8.11
N THR A 9 60.77 20.70 -7.80
CA THR A 9 60.83 19.48 -8.59
C THR A 9 59.41 18.97 -8.79
N ALA A 10 58.91 19.22 -9.99
CA ALA A 10 57.78 18.54 -10.56
C ALA A 10 58.17 17.08 -10.86
N ALA A 11 57.32 16.13 -10.51
CA ALA A 11 57.34 14.80 -11.09
C ALA A 11 55.89 14.35 -11.32
N LEU A 12 55.50 14.38 -12.59
CA LEU A 12 54.30 13.77 -13.14
C LEU A 12 54.22 12.29 -12.78
N LEU A 13 53.06 11.83 -12.33
CA LEU A 13 52.61 10.47 -12.57
C LEU A 13 51.27 10.54 -13.30
N VAL A 14 51.39 10.40 -14.62
CA VAL A 14 50.31 10.20 -15.59
C VAL A 14 49.72 8.81 -15.33
N GLY A 15 48.56 8.77 -14.67
CA GLY A 15 47.79 7.54 -14.48
C GLY A 15 46.86 7.32 -15.67
N THR A 16 47.30 6.50 -16.63
CA THR A 16 46.46 5.96 -17.71
C THR A 16 45.48 4.94 -17.16
N LEU A 17 44.21 5.32 -16.97
CA LEU A 17 43.13 4.36 -16.76
C LEU A 17 42.68 3.81 -18.12
N ALA A 18 43.16 2.60 -18.41
CA ALA A 18 42.68 1.74 -19.48
C ALA A 18 41.20 1.39 -19.24
N GLY A 19 40.43 1.42 -20.33
CA GLY A 19 38.97 1.41 -20.32
C GLY A 19 38.30 0.12 -19.89
N CYS A 20 37.07 0.28 -19.42
CA CYS A 20 36.00 -0.67 -19.64
C CYS A 20 35.11 -0.13 -20.75
N GLY A 21 35.00 -0.88 -21.85
CA GLY A 21 34.19 -0.55 -23.01
C GLY A 21 32.70 -0.46 -22.66
N ALA A 22 32.08 0.64 -23.07
CA ALA A 22 30.64 0.73 -23.21
C ALA A 22 30.24 0.05 -24.53
N PRO A 23 29.24 -0.84 -24.55
CA PRO A 23 28.61 -1.25 -25.80
C PRO A 23 27.67 -0.13 -26.31
N PRO A 24 27.71 0.23 -27.60
CA PRO A 24 26.62 0.96 -28.23
C PRO A 24 25.68 -0.05 -28.91
N THR A 25 24.41 -0.11 -28.54
CA THR A 25 23.33 -0.53 -29.45
C THR A 25 22.00 0.07 -28.98
N GLU A 26 21.51 0.98 -29.80
CA GLU A 26 20.22 1.68 -29.74
C GLU A 26 19.15 0.86 -30.55
N PRO A 27 17.91 1.32 -30.78
CA PRO A 27 16.68 0.86 -30.14
C PRO A 27 15.74 0.03 -31.04
N ALA A 28 14.80 -0.71 -30.41
CA ALA A 28 13.54 -1.24 -30.98
C ALA A 28 12.76 -1.89 -29.82
N ALA A 29 11.45 -1.78 -29.61
CA ALA A 29 10.34 -1.24 -30.38
C ALA A 29 9.16 -0.98 -29.42
N GLU A 30 8.32 -0.01 -29.76
CA GLU A 30 6.96 0.13 -29.24
C GLU A 30 6.10 -1.12 -29.53
N PRO A 31 5.08 -1.38 -28.69
CA PRO A 31 3.75 -1.41 -29.29
C PRO A 31 2.74 -0.51 -28.57
N ALA A 32 2.18 0.39 -29.37
CA ALA A 32 0.78 0.77 -29.47
C ALA A 32 -0.19 0.43 -28.31
N ARG A 33 -0.80 1.52 -27.80
CA ARG A 33 -2.23 1.72 -27.52
C ARG A 33 -2.99 0.59 -26.82
N GLN A 34 -3.51 0.90 -25.61
CA GLN A 34 -4.97 0.85 -25.38
C GLN A 34 -5.42 2.02 -24.50
N GLU A 35 -6.01 3.00 -25.19
CA GLU A 35 -6.99 3.93 -24.63
C GLU A 35 -8.31 3.15 -24.54
N ILE A 36 -8.84 2.98 -23.33
CA ILE A 36 -10.27 2.69 -23.12
C ILE A 36 -10.80 3.60 -22.03
N ALA A 37 -11.46 4.65 -22.52
CA ALA A 37 -12.44 5.43 -21.79
C ALA A 37 -13.55 4.54 -21.22
N GLY A 38 -14.07 4.92 -20.05
CA GLY A 38 -15.31 4.35 -19.55
C GLY A 38 -15.46 4.45 -18.05
N SER A 39 -15.66 5.68 -17.56
CA SER A 39 -16.21 5.96 -16.24
C SER A 39 -17.72 5.71 -16.28
N PRO A 40 -18.28 4.71 -15.57
CA PRO A 40 -19.70 4.73 -15.25
C PRO A 40 -19.91 5.53 -13.96
N GLU A 41 -20.43 6.74 -14.13
CA GLU A 41 -20.99 7.56 -13.07
C GLU A 41 -22.15 6.80 -12.39
N PRO A 42 -22.23 6.74 -11.04
CA PRO A 42 -23.31 6.06 -10.36
C PRO A 42 -24.62 6.87 -10.48
N PRO A 43 -25.77 6.26 -10.81
CA PRO A 43 -27.03 6.96 -10.70
C PRO A 43 -27.37 7.21 -9.23
N SER A 44 -27.58 8.48 -8.97
CA SER A 44 -28.13 9.10 -7.76
C SER A 44 -29.40 8.40 -7.25
N SER A 45 -29.38 8.10 -5.94
CA SER A 45 -30.49 7.56 -5.16
C SER A 45 -31.47 8.65 -4.72
N ALA A 46 -32.76 8.45 -5.01
CA ALA A 46 -33.94 8.82 -4.19
C ALA A 46 -35.20 8.47 -5.01
N PRO A 47 -36.36 8.08 -4.44
CA PRO A 47 -36.90 8.65 -3.20
C PRO A 47 -37.73 7.72 -2.27
N ALA A 48 -38.15 8.36 -1.16
CA ALA A 48 -39.42 8.20 -0.46
C ALA A 48 -39.63 7.02 0.51
N SER A 49 -39.57 7.39 1.80
CA SER A 49 -40.33 6.74 2.88
C SER A 49 -41.83 6.77 2.60
N PRO A 50 -42.56 5.73 3.01
CA PRO A 50 -43.77 6.00 3.78
C PRO A 50 -43.81 5.23 5.10
N THR A 51 -44.25 5.96 6.13
CA THR A 51 -44.64 5.51 7.47
C THR A 51 -45.71 4.42 7.44
N PRO A 52 -45.63 3.38 8.30
CA PRO A 52 -46.82 2.63 8.70
C PRO A 52 -47.38 3.15 10.03
N SER A 53 -48.64 3.58 9.95
CA SER A 53 -49.55 3.85 11.08
C SER A 53 -50.15 2.53 11.61
N PRO A 54 -50.50 2.39 12.91
CA PRO A 54 -50.82 1.10 13.51
C PRO A 54 -52.32 0.74 13.58
N SER A 55 -52.57 -0.59 13.59
CA SER A 55 -53.67 -1.33 14.27
C SER A 55 -55.12 -1.24 13.71
N PRO A 56 -56.08 -2.17 14.02
CA PRO A 56 -56.00 -3.42 14.79
C PRO A 56 -56.81 -4.66 14.23
N ALA A 57 -56.67 -5.80 14.95
CA ALA A 57 -57.66 -6.86 15.22
C ALA A 57 -58.05 -7.95 14.17
N ALA A 58 -57.56 -9.17 14.45
CA ALA A 58 -58.27 -10.46 14.54
C ALA A 58 -59.24 -10.96 13.44
N ALA A 59 -58.86 -12.06 12.78
CA ALA A 59 -59.76 -13.15 12.35
C ALA A 59 -58.99 -14.48 12.14
N SER A 60 -59.65 -15.58 12.51
CA SER A 60 -59.19 -16.97 12.70
C SER A 60 -58.85 -17.77 11.41
N PRO A 61 -58.32 -19.02 11.50
CA PRO A 61 -57.33 -19.57 10.58
C PRO A 61 -57.93 -20.29 9.37
N THR A 62 -57.43 -19.93 8.19
CA THR A 62 -57.64 -20.68 6.95
C THR A 62 -56.40 -21.53 6.71
N THR A 63 -56.60 -22.84 6.58
CA THR A 63 -55.60 -23.86 6.26
C THR A 63 -54.62 -23.37 5.18
N ALA A 64 -53.42 -22.96 5.59
CA ALA A 64 -52.35 -22.61 4.69
C ALA A 64 -51.83 -23.89 4.04
N ALA A 65 -52.05 -24.02 2.73
CA ALA A 65 -51.21 -24.89 1.92
C ALA A 65 -49.75 -24.57 2.23
N ALA A 66 -48.96 -25.60 2.53
CA ALA A 66 -47.53 -25.42 2.82
C ALA A 66 -46.87 -24.61 1.70
N PRO A 67 -45.96 -23.66 2.03
CA PRO A 67 -45.24 -22.92 1.01
C PRO A 67 -44.51 -23.88 0.07
N PRO A 68 -44.37 -23.54 -1.22
CA PRO A 68 -43.58 -24.36 -2.14
C PRO A 68 -42.16 -24.52 -1.57
N PRO A 69 -41.51 -25.67 -1.80
CA PRO A 69 -40.12 -25.86 -1.38
C PRO A 69 -39.25 -24.75 -1.97
N PRO A 70 -38.22 -24.28 -1.24
CA PRO A 70 -37.30 -23.29 -1.77
C PRO A 70 -36.66 -23.78 -3.06
N PRO A 71 -36.35 -22.89 -4.01
CA PRO A 71 -35.62 -23.28 -5.22
C PRO A 71 -34.29 -23.94 -4.83
N PRO A 72 -33.79 -24.90 -5.63
CA PRO A 72 -32.49 -25.50 -5.38
C PRO A 72 -31.41 -24.41 -5.33
N PRO A 73 -30.37 -24.56 -4.49
CA PRO A 73 -29.30 -23.58 -4.41
C PRO A 73 -28.73 -23.33 -5.80
N ALA A 74 -28.72 -22.06 -6.23
CA ALA A 74 -28.00 -21.67 -7.44
C ALA A 74 -26.55 -22.15 -7.32
N ALA A 75 -26.00 -22.68 -8.42
CA ALA A 75 -24.60 -23.09 -8.48
C ALA A 75 -23.73 -21.93 -8.02
N GLN A 76 -23.05 -22.10 -6.87
CA GLN A 76 -22.12 -21.11 -6.38
C GLN A 76 -20.96 -21.00 -7.38
N PRO A 77 -20.48 -19.78 -7.70
CA PRO A 77 -19.24 -19.62 -8.44
C PRO A 77 -18.13 -20.46 -7.75
N PRO A 78 -17.17 -21.02 -8.50
CA PRO A 78 -16.06 -21.73 -7.91
C PRO A 78 -15.41 -20.83 -6.85
N ALA A 79 -15.25 -21.36 -5.64
CA ALA A 79 -14.60 -20.66 -4.55
C ALA A 79 -13.25 -20.14 -5.05
N ALA A 80 -13.09 -18.81 -5.08
CA ALA A 80 -11.80 -18.21 -5.37
C ALA A 80 -10.83 -18.73 -4.32
N THR A 81 -9.84 -19.51 -4.76
CA THR A 81 -8.71 -19.90 -3.91
C THR A 81 -7.99 -18.62 -3.53
N THR A 82 -8.26 -18.12 -2.34
CA THR A 82 -7.54 -16.99 -1.77
C THR A 82 -6.11 -17.48 -1.59
N LYS A 83 -5.20 -17.09 -2.48
CA LYS A 83 -3.76 -17.23 -2.25
C LYS A 83 -3.49 -16.59 -0.90
N ALA A 84 -3.06 -17.38 0.08
CA ALA A 84 -2.71 -16.86 1.40
C ALA A 84 -1.75 -15.69 1.20
N ALA A 85 -2.13 -14.50 1.68
CA ALA A 85 -1.24 -13.36 1.67
C ALA A 85 0.02 -13.78 2.46
N PRO A 86 1.23 -13.50 1.95
CA PRO A 86 2.44 -13.75 2.71
C PRO A 86 2.31 -13.07 4.08
N LYS A 87 2.67 -13.80 5.15
CA LYS A 87 2.73 -13.19 6.49
C LYS A 87 3.68 -11.99 6.42
N PRO A 88 3.29 -10.84 6.99
CA PRO A 88 4.16 -9.67 6.98
C PRO A 88 5.42 -10.01 7.78
N THR A 89 6.57 -9.95 7.11
CA THR A 89 7.87 -9.90 7.78
C THR A 89 7.97 -8.51 8.41
N CYS A 90 8.24 -8.46 9.72
CA CYS A 90 8.45 -7.18 10.40
C CYS A 90 9.83 -6.62 10.04
N ASP A 91 9.92 -5.30 9.89
CA ASP A 91 11.17 -4.63 9.62
C ASP A 91 12.09 -4.65 10.86
N PRO A 92 13.37 -5.05 10.73
CA PRO A 92 14.29 -5.21 11.85
C PRO A 92 14.78 -3.90 12.47
N ASN A 93 14.55 -2.74 11.85
CA ASN A 93 14.89 -1.44 12.44
C ASN A 93 13.91 -1.01 13.53
N TYR A 94 12.84 -1.77 13.73
CA TYR A 94 11.77 -1.45 14.66
C TYR A 94 11.42 -2.61 15.59
N SER A 95 10.94 -2.29 16.78
CA SER A 95 10.51 -3.26 17.79
C SER A 95 9.24 -2.80 18.51
N GLY A 96 8.64 -3.68 19.32
CA GLY A 96 7.37 -3.43 19.98
C GLY A 96 6.19 -3.84 19.10
N ALA A 97 5.79 -2.97 18.18
CA ALA A 97 4.80 -3.29 17.15
C ALA A 97 5.49 -3.78 15.86
N CYS A 98 4.84 -4.71 15.16
CA CYS A 98 5.35 -5.21 13.88
C CYS A 98 5.15 -4.16 12.79
N VAL A 99 6.26 -3.60 12.29
CA VAL A 99 6.26 -2.70 11.14
C VAL A 99 6.36 -3.55 9.87
N PRO A 100 5.31 -3.64 9.03
CA PRO A 100 5.37 -4.44 7.81
C PRO A 100 6.38 -3.84 6.82
N ILE A 101 7.16 -4.69 6.14
CA ILE A 101 8.06 -4.23 5.08
C ILE A 101 7.24 -3.84 3.85
N ALA A 102 7.09 -2.54 3.63
CA ALA A 102 6.39 -1.94 2.50
C ALA A 102 7.18 -0.73 1.97
N SER A 103 6.69 -0.10 0.89
CA SER A 103 7.30 1.13 0.34
C SER A 103 7.13 2.34 1.25
N ASP A 104 6.04 2.37 2.02
CA ASP A 104 5.71 3.43 2.96
C ASP A 104 4.82 2.82 4.05
N VAL A 105 5.03 3.25 5.29
CA VAL A 105 4.33 2.74 6.45
C VAL A 105 3.96 3.89 7.33
N ASP A 106 2.66 4.03 7.62
CA ASP A 106 2.13 5.14 8.39
C ASP A 106 1.59 4.72 9.75
N CYS A 107 1.58 5.67 10.69
CA CYS A 107 0.88 5.50 11.95
C CYS A 107 -0.63 5.43 11.72
N ALA A 108 -1.22 4.33 12.16
CA ALA A 108 -2.62 4.07 11.93
C ALA A 108 -3.48 5.02 12.78
N GLY A 109 -4.31 5.84 12.15
CA GLY A 109 -5.11 6.89 12.81
C GLY A 109 -4.60 8.31 12.55
N GLY A 110 -3.46 8.45 11.87
CA GLY A 110 -2.99 9.71 11.29
C GLY A 110 -3.51 9.96 9.87
N GLY A 111 -2.99 11.02 9.23
CA GLY A 111 -3.29 11.39 7.83
C GLY A 111 -2.42 10.69 6.78
N GLY A 112 -1.90 9.51 7.12
CA GLY A 112 -1.03 8.73 6.24
C GLY A 112 -1.69 8.38 4.91
N ASN A 113 -0.87 8.22 3.86
CA ASN A 113 -1.30 7.80 2.52
C ASN A 113 -0.64 6.49 2.10
N GLY A 114 0.14 5.89 3.00
CA GLY A 114 0.90 4.68 2.75
C GLY A 114 0.02 3.47 2.49
N PRO A 115 0.54 2.47 1.77
CA PRO A 115 -0.15 1.20 1.54
C PRO A 115 -0.23 0.33 2.81
N ALA A 116 0.53 0.66 3.85
CA ALA A 116 0.59 -0.09 5.10
C ALA A 116 0.52 0.83 6.32
N TYR A 117 -0.04 0.31 7.41
CA TYR A 117 -0.23 1.06 8.65
C TYR A 117 0.13 0.23 9.87
N VAL A 118 0.71 0.88 10.89
CA VAL A 118 1.07 0.26 12.17
C VAL A 118 0.24 0.83 13.31
N ARG A 119 -0.22 -0.04 14.20
CA ARG A 119 -1.02 0.34 15.38
C ARG A 119 -0.16 0.19 16.64
N GLY A 120 -0.08 1.27 17.41
CA GLY A 120 0.59 1.32 18.70
C GLY A 120 2.04 1.79 18.62
N PRO A 121 2.68 1.97 19.80
CA PRO A 121 4.00 2.52 19.87
C PRO A 121 5.01 1.58 19.21
N VAL A 122 5.76 2.13 18.27
CA VAL A 122 6.86 1.49 17.56
C VAL A 122 8.15 2.02 18.14
N LYS A 123 9.00 1.15 18.65
CA LYS A 123 10.32 1.58 19.12
C LYS A 123 11.33 1.48 17.98
N VAL A 124 11.92 2.61 17.60
CA VAL A 124 13.00 2.64 16.62
C VAL A 124 14.28 2.14 17.29
N ILE A 125 14.85 1.06 16.76
CA ILE A 125 16.09 0.43 17.26
C ILE A 125 17.26 0.54 16.28
N GLY A 126 16.96 0.87 15.02
CA GLY A 126 17.94 1.13 13.97
C GLY A 126 17.70 2.49 13.33
N SER A 127 17.53 2.51 12.01
CA SER A 127 17.18 3.72 11.26
C SER A 127 15.67 3.84 11.10
N ASP A 128 15.14 5.04 11.31
CA ASP A 128 13.75 5.36 10.97
C ASP A 128 13.63 5.59 9.45
N ILE A 129 13.46 4.51 8.70
CA ILE A 129 13.32 4.54 7.23
C ILE A 129 11.92 4.94 6.75
N TYR A 130 10.94 4.97 7.66
CA TYR A 130 9.53 5.27 7.37
C TYR A 130 9.07 6.57 8.03
N ASP A 131 9.99 7.33 8.62
CA ASP A 131 9.73 8.59 9.33
C ASP A 131 8.56 8.46 10.33
N LEU A 132 8.54 7.36 11.11
CA LEU A 132 7.52 7.08 12.14
C LEU A 132 7.77 7.87 13.43
N ASP A 133 9.03 8.22 13.71
CA ASP A 133 9.53 8.97 14.86
C ASP A 133 9.97 10.38 14.40
N ARG A 134 8.98 11.26 14.19
CA ARG A 134 9.20 12.59 13.58
C ARG A 134 9.88 13.58 14.53
N ASP A 135 9.75 13.36 15.83
CA ASP A 135 10.33 14.16 16.89
C ASP A 135 11.68 13.63 17.39
N GLY A 136 12.04 12.39 17.06
CA GLY A 136 13.36 11.81 17.26
C GLY A 136 13.60 11.33 18.69
N ASP A 137 12.55 10.90 19.40
CA ASP A 137 12.62 10.43 20.78
C ASP A 137 12.83 8.90 20.89
N GLY A 138 12.82 8.21 19.74
CA GLY A 138 12.96 6.77 19.59
C GLY A 138 11.64 6.00 19.67
N MET A 139 10.49 6.68 19.69
CA MET A 139 9.14 6.11 19.78
C MET A 139 8.23 6.69 18.69
N GLY A 140 7.96 5.89 17.66
CA GLY A 140 6.98 6.23 16.63
C GLY A 140 5.57 5.81 17.00
N CYS A 141 4.58 6.50 16.44
CA CYS A 141 3.15 6.17 16.58
C CYS A 141 2.63 6.09 18.03
N ASP A 142 3.07 7.02 18.88
CA ASP A 142 2.50 7.28 20.22
C ASP A 142 1.15 8.01 20.17
#